data_AF-A0A6C0DQS3-F1
#
_entry.id   AF-A0A6C0DQS3-F1
#
_cell.length_a   1.000
_cell.length_b   1.000
_cell.length_c   1.000
_cell.angle_alpha   90.00
_cell.angle_beta   90.00
_cell.angle_gamma   90.00
#
_symmetry.space_group_name_H-M   'P 1'
#
loop_
_entity.id
_entity.type
_entity.pdbx_description
1 polymer ?
#
loop_
_entity_poly.entity_id
_entity_poly.type
_entity_poly.pdbx_seq_one_letter_code
_entity_poly.pdbx_strand_id
1 'polypeptide(L)'
;MNTKQQKPLIKLQRWGGSFQVEVVSDPSVKQSLFGWMSAQELGPQSAWRFANMLSSKSLGVVKHAPMFVSKRPGPARTGYLCFYTPLKVAIYIEDVPVDPKICILRMRHSPSIYTAGGAIFAATLSVPESTLWIEDILFWEGRNLWSSQSFTQRWSILKKWFETDWAEDTAIQRGLSIKPRQPLPLTSFNPEAGDVWEFIPDDNSRRRLIWKDKRLNRVTLNSYPQKPKPRIERPVEQTQAEQAKTQQQVVTKTFQAGILDTYFPTLTGPSDGSLVAIAKKDLTGPDVYSLFTADAKSLGIAVIRKMALSHAMRTHCTEKTTVRVEWNSSFDRWEILDVNVTANPSPHSDFTKSLAKK
;
A
#
# COMPACT_ATOMS: atom_id res chain seq x y z
N MET A 1 -11.18 -14.94 -37.62
CA MET A 1 -10.10 -14.85 -36.60
C MET A 1 -10.73 -14.49 -35.27
N ASN A 2 -10.73 -15.40 -34.30
CA ASN A 2 -11.26 -15.10 -32.96
C ASN A 2 -10.24 -14.23 -32.20
N THR A 3 -10.50 -12.93 -32.13
CA THR A 3 -9.85 -12.02 -31.19
C THR A 3 -10.17 -12.48 -29.78
N LYS A 4 -9.27 -13.27 -29.16
CA LYS A 4 -9.33 -13.59 -27.74
C LYS A 4 -9.34 -12.27 -26.98
N GLN A 5 -10.46 -11.93 -26.35
CA GLN A 5 -10.54 -10.78 -25.44
C GLN A 5 -9.45 -10.96 -24.37
N GLN A 6 -8.47 -10.05 -24.35
CA GLN A 6 -7.47 -10.01 -23.30
C GLN A 6 -8.21 -9.72 -21.98
N LYS A 7 -8.16 -10.69 -21.07
CA LYS A 7 -8.68 -10.53 -19.71
C LYS A 7 -7.90 -9.37 -19.06
N PRO A 8 -8.59 -8.42 -18.39
CA PRO A 8 -7.89 -7.29 -17.77
C PRO A 8 -6.86 -7.79 -16.76
N LEU A 9 -5.63 -7.29 -16.86
CA LEU A 9 -4.49 -7.69 -16.02
C LEU A 9 -4.74 -7.42 -14.53
N ILE A 10 -5.52 -6.38 -14.22
CA ILE A 10 -5.79 -5.90 -12.87
C ILE A 10 -7.30 -5.98 -12.61
N LYS A 11 -7.67 -6.64 -11.51
CA LYS A 11 -9.06 -6.69 -11.04
C LYS A 11 -9.17 -5.97 -9.71
N LEU A 12 -10.13 -5.06 -9.60
CA LEU A 12 -10.52 -4.46 -8.33
C LEU A 12 -11.32 -5.48 -7.52
N GLN A 13 -10.86 -5.79 -6.32
CA GLN A 13 -11.53 -6.70 -5.40
C GLN A 13 -11.76 -6.02 -4.06
N ARG A 14 -12.96 -6.19 -3.50
CA ARG A 14 -13.28 -5.83 -2.11
C ARG A 14 -12.75 -6.93 -1.19
N TRP A 15 -11.90 -6.57 -0.24
CA TRP A 15 -11.35 -7.53 0.73
C TRP A 15 -12.11 -7.53 2.06
N GLY A 16 -12.89 -6.49 2.34
CA GLY A 16 -13.76 -6.33 3.51
C GLY A 16 -14.07 -4.85 3.75
N GLY A 17 -15.24 -4.54 4.33
CA GLY A 17 -15.66 -3.15 4.57
C GLY A 17 -15.66 -2.29 3.29
N SER A 18 -15.15 -1.06 3.40
CA SER A 18 -14.95 -0.13 2.28
C SER A 18 -13.62 -0.33 1.54
N PHE A 19 -12.75 -1.22 2.02
CA PHE A 19 -11.39 -1.41 1.51
C PHE A 19 -11.39 -2.17 0.17
N GLN A 20 -10.91 -1.48 -0.87
CA GLN A 20 -10.79 -2.00 -2.23
C GLN A 20 -9.33 -2.00 -2.66
N VAL A 21 -8.88 -3.13 -3.19
CA VAL A 21 -7.52 -3.29 -3.69
C VAL A 21 -7.48 -3.84 -5.10
N GLU A 22 -6.42 -3.47 -5.80
CA GLU A 22 -6.08 -4.00 -7.12
C GLU A 22 -5.32 -5.31 -6.94
N VAL A 23 -5.94 -6.43 -7.28
CA VAL A 23 -5.34 -7.75 -7.12
C VAL A 23 -4.50 -8.09 -8.35
N VAL A 24 -3.25 -8.49 -8.11
CA VAL A 24 -2.34 -8.94 -9.16
C VAL A 24 -2.71 -10.37 -9.52
N SER A 25 -3.33 -10.54 -10.70
CA SER A 25 -3.79 -11.84 -11.18
C SER A 25 -2.85 -12.49 -12.20
N ASP A 26 -1.96 -11.70 -12.80
CA ASP A 26 -1.01 -12.17 -13.82
C ASP A 26 0.09 -13.07 -13.22
N PRO A 27 0.18 -14.36 -13.59
CA PRO A 27 1.20 -15.27 -13.09
C PRO A 27 2.63 -14.82 -13.37
N SER A 28 2.89 -14.16 -14.50
CA SER A 28 4.24 -13.70 -14.88
C SER A 28 4.75 -12.62 -13.91
N VAL A 29 3.86 -11.71 -13.52
CA VAL A 29 4.15 -10.68 -12.52
C VAL A 29 4.40 -11.32 -11.16
N LYS A 30 3.58 -12.30 -10.75
CA LYS A 30 3.77 -13.03 -9.49
C LYS A 30 5.13 -13.73 -9.46
N GLN A 31 5.48 -14.44 -10.54
CA GLN A 31 6.74 -15.17 -10.66
C GLN A 31 7.95 -14.22 -10.62
N SER A 32 7.88 -13.11 -11.35
CA SER A 32 8.93 -12.09 -11.37
C SER A 32 9.13 -11.46 -9.98
N LEU A 33 8.03 -11.11 -9.30
CA LEU A 33 8.04 -10.56 -7.95
C LEU A 33 8.63 -11.54 -6.92
N PHE A 34 8.24 -12.82 -6.98
CA PHE A 34 8.79 -13.84 -6.08
C PHE A 34 10.26 -14.15 -6.38
N GLY A 35 10.67 -14.15 -7.66
CA GLY A 35 12.07 -14.27 -8.04
C GLY A 35 12.91 -13.13 -7.45
N TRP A 36 12.41 -11.89 -7.52
CA TRP A 36 13.07 -10.73 -6.93
C TRP A 36 13.20 -10.83 -5.40
N MET A 37 12.13 -11.22 -4.70
CA MET A 37 12.19 -11.41 -3.24
C MET A 37 13.12 -12.56 -2.85
N SER A 38 13.05 -13.68 -3.57
CA SER A 38 13.87 -14.87 -3.33
C SER A 38 15.36 -14.58 -3.52
N ALA A 39 15.71 -13.71 -4.47
CA ALA A 39 17.09 -13.25 -4.65
C ALA A 39 17.63 -12.46 -3.44
N GLN A 40 16.73 -11.97 -2.58
CA GLN A 40 17.07 -11.31 -1.31
C GLN A 40 16.90 -12.22 -0.09
N GLU A 41 16.70 -13.53 -0.30
CA GLU A 41 16.41 -14.52 0.75
C GLU A 41 15.12 -14.24 1.54
N LEU A 42 14.16 -13.55 0.93
CA LEU A 42 12.89 -13.15 1.52
C LEU A 42 11.70 -13.71 0.73
N GLY A 43 10.51 -13.68 1.34
CA GLY A 43 9.23 -13.89 0.66
C GLY A 43 8.55 -15.24 0.88
N PRO A 44 7.31 -15.40 0.40
CA PRO A 44 6.40 -16.47 0.84
C PRO A 44 6.79 -17.87 0.38
N GLN A 45 7.57 -17.98 -0.71
CA GLN A 45 8.08 -19.24 -1.25
C GLN A 45 9.45 -19.63 -0.69
N SER A 46 10.12 -18.72 0.02
CA SER A 46 11.37 -19.05 0.68
C SER A 46 11.12 -19.94 1.90
N ALA A 47 12.13 -20.67 2.35
CA ALA A 47 12.11 -21.34 3.66
C ALA A 47 12.03 -20.35 4.84
N TRP A 48 12.10 -19.05 4.53
CA TRP A 48 12.00 -17.96 5.46
C TRP A 48 10.53 -17.63 5.72
N ARG A 49 10.13 -17.82 6.98
CA ARG A 49 8.91 -17.25 7.54
C ARG A 49 9.33 -16.18 8.51
N PHE A 50 8.66 -15.03 8.44
CA PHE A 50 9.02 -13.91 9.28
C PHE A 50 8.85 -14.20 10.77
N ALA A 51 7.83 -14.99 11.09
CA ALA A 51 7.46 -15.32 12.44
C ALA A 51 7.15 -16.82 12.59
N ASN A 52 7.65 -17.42 13.65
CA ASN A 52 7.37 -18.79 14.05
C ASN A 52 6.39 -18.80 15.22
N MET A 53 5.61 -19.86 15.40
CA MET A 53 4.83 -20.01 16.64
C MET A 53 5.78 -20.21 17.84
N LEU A 54 5.53 -19.49 18.94
CA LEU A 54 6.26 -19.67 20.19
C LEU A 54 5.97 -21.06 20.74
N SER A 55 7.02 -21.88 20.85
CA SER A 55 6.98 -23.23 21.39
C SER A 55 7.74 -23.30 22.71
N SER A 56 7.54 -24.38 23.48
CA SER A 56 8.32 -24.62 24.70
C SER A 56 9.83 -24.69 24.44
N LYS A 57 10.24 -25.22 23.29
CA LYS A 57 11.64 -25.30 22.86
C LYS A 57 12.27 -23.92 22.62
N SER A 58 11.48 -22.93 22.21
CA SER A 58 11.95 -21.57 21.93
C SER A 58 11.90 -20.64 23.15
N LEU A 59 11.35 -21.07 24.30
CA LEU A 59 11.30 -20.25 25.51
C LEU A 59 12.69 -19.89 26.05
N GLY A 60 13.70 -20.75 25.86
CA GLY A 60 15.07 -20.45 26.26
C GLY A 60 15.64 -19.23 25.53
N VAL A 61 15.26 -19.02 24.27
CA VAL A 61 15.67 -17.87 23.46
C VAL A 61 15.10 -16.57 24.04
N VAL A 62 13.87 -16.62 24.54
CA VAL A 62 13.17 -15.44 25.09
C VAL A 62 13.80 -14.93 26.38
N LYS A 63 14.45 -15.80 27.17
CA LYS A 63 14.96 -15.44 28.51
C LYS A 63 16.24 -14.60 28.50
N HIS A 64 17.04 -14.66 27.44
CA HIS A 64 18.40 -14.14 27.46
C HIS A 64 18.69 -13.10 26.37
N ALA A 65 17.80 -12.93 25.41
CA ALA A 65 17.97 -11.96 24.34
C ALA A 65 17.27 -10.63 24.66
N PRO A 66 17.82 -9.48 24.26
CA PRO A 66 17.05 -8.24 24.18
C PRO A 66 15.86 -8.45 23.23
N MET A 67 14.64 -8.21 23.73
CA MET A 67 13.42 -8.41 22.97
C MET A 67 12.45 -7.26 23.14
N PHE A 68 11.68 -7.02 22.08
CA PHE A 68 10.49 -6.21 22.09
C PHE A 68 9.26 -7.11 21.97
N VAL A 69 8.11 -6.57 22.34
CA VAL A 69 6.81 -7.24 22.20
C VAL A 69 5.81 -6.32 21.51
N SER A 70 4.85 -6.90 20.80
CA SER A 70 3.77 -6.12 20.20
C SER A 70 2.47 -6.94 20.14
N LYS A 71 1.35 -6.36 20.60
CA LYS A 71 0.02 -7.00 20.62
C LYS A 71 -0.62 -6.95 19.23
N ARG A 72 -0.70 -8.08 18.54
CA ARG A 72 -1.17 -8.21 17.15
C ARG A 72 -2.60 -7.68 17.01
N PRO A 73 -2.92 -6.91 15.96
CA PRO A 73 -4.25 -6.37 15.78
C PRO A 73 -5.17 -7.49 15.29
N GLY A 74 -6.17 -7.86 16.09
CA GLY A 74 -7.28 -8.76 15.75
C GLY A 74 -6.96 -9.92 14.78
N PRO A 75 -7.94 -10.32 13.94
CA PRO A 75 -7.71 -11.27 12.85
C PRO A 75 -7.01 -10.55 11.69
N ALA A 76 -5.69 -10.46 11.74
CA ALA A 76 -4.89 -9.83 10.71
C ALA A 76 -3.98 -10.81 9.95
N ARG A 77 -3.76 -10.49 8.67
CA ARG A 77 -2.93 -11.27 7.73
C ARG A 77 -1.50 -10.76 7.82
N THR A 78 -0.52 -11.63 8.07
CA THR A 78 0.89 -11.26 7.97
C THR A 78 1.32 -11.30 6.51
N GLY A 79 2.24 -10.44 6.14
CA GLY A 79 2.76 -10.35 4.80
C GLY A 79 3.96 -9.43 4.69
N TYR A 80 4.22 -9.05 3.46
CA TYR A 80 5.29 -8.15 3.06
C TYR A 80 4.69 -6.96 2.34
N LEU A 81 5.21 -5.77 2.59
CA LEU A 81 5.00 -4.61 1.72
C LEU A 81 6.27 -4.41 0.89
N CYS A 82 6.16 -4.62 -0.41
CA CYS A 82 7.27 -4.57 -1.35
C CYS A 82 7.16 -3.32 -2.24
N PHE A 83 8.17 -2.47 -2.26
CA PHE A 83 8.33 -1.42 -3.25
C PHE A 83 9.10 -2.00 -4.43
N TYR A 84 8.35 -2.52 -5.39
CA TYR A 84 8.88 -3.41 -6.44
C TYR A 84 9.41 -2.61 -7.63
N THR A 85 10.73 -2.58 -7.79
CA THR A 85 11.43 -1.75 -8.79
C THR A 85 10.97 -1.94 -10.23
N PRO A 86 10.80 -3.17 -10.76
CA PRO A 86 10.41 -3.36 -12.16
C PRO A 86 9.05 -2.76 -12.52
N LEU A 87 8.11 -2.72 -11.57
CA LEU A 87 6.78 -2.14 -11.80
C LEU A 87 6.60 -0.74 -11.18
N LYS A 88 7.55 -0.29 -10.35
CA LYS A 88 7.51 1.00 -9.65
C LYS A 88 6.21 1.21 -8.87
N VAL A 89 5.77 0.17 -8.17
CA VAL A 89 4.55 0.16 -7.33
C VAL A 89 4.80 -0.49 -5.97
N ALA A 90 3.99 -0.11 -4.99
CA ALA A 90 3.93 -0.78 -3.70
C ALA A 90 2.96 -1.97 -3.76
N ILE A 91 3.43 -3.16 -3.38
CA ILE A 91 2.69 -4.42 -3.47
C ILE A 91 2.66 -5.07 -2.09
N TYR A 92 1.47 -5.37 -1.58
CA TYR A 92 1.31 -6.22 -0.41
C TYR A 92 1.17 -7.69 -0.82
N ILE A 93 1.91 -8.57 -0.14
CA ILE A 93 1.95 -10.01 -0.39
C ILE A 93 1.69 -10.74 0.92
N GLU A 94 0.66 -11.58 0.98
CA GLU A 94 0.36 -12.40 2.15
C GLU A 94 1.45 -13.48 2.37
N ASP A 95 1.95 -13.65 3.60
CA ASP A 95 2.99 -14.64 3.95
C ASP A 95 2.37 -16.02 4.19
N VAL A 96 1.79 -16.59 3.14
CA VAL A 96 1.26 -17.95 3.13
C VAL A 96 1.96 -18.79 2.06
N PRO A 97 2.24 -20.08 2.34
CA PRO A 97 2.94 -20.96 1.39
C PRO A 97 2.15 -21.21 0.11
N VAL A 98 0.83 -21.27 0.22
CA VAL A 98 -0.06 -21.70 -0.86
C VAL A 98 -0.99 -20.56 -1.21
N ASP A 99 -0.95 -20.15 -2.48
CA ASP A 99 -1.77 -19.09 -3.08
C ASP A 99 -1.80 -17.77 -2.26
N PRO A 100 -0.63 -17.13 -2.05
CA PRO A 100 -0.59 -15.84 -1.38
C PRO A 100 -1.38 -14.81 -2.16
N LYS A 101 -2.21 -14.04 -1.44
CA LYS A 101 -2.89 -12.90 -2.04
C LYS A 101 -1.89 -11.77 -2.26
N ILE A 102 -1.94 -11.21 -3.46
CA ILE A 102 -1.05 -10.13 -3.90
C ILE A 102 -1.90 -8.96 -4.36
N CYS A 103 -1.65 -7.79 -3.80
CA CYS A 103 -2.40 -6.60 -4.17
C CYS A 103 -1.51 -5.36 -4.25
N ILE A 104 -1.81 -4.48 -5.20
CA ILE A 104 -1.17 -3.19 -5.35
C ILE A 104 -1.82 -2.23 -4.35
N LEU A 105 -0.99 -1.57 -3.56
CA LEU A 105 -1.40 -0.56 -2.60
C LEU A 105 -1.01 0.83 -3.13
N ARG A 106 -1.99 1.73 -3.18
CA ARG A 106 -1.77 3.12 -3.55
C ARG A 106 -1.43 3.92 -2.31
N MET A 107 -0.24 4.52 -2.29
CA MET A 107 0.24 5.35 -1.18
C MET A 107 1.25 6.37 -1.68
N ARG A 108 1.34 7.53 -1.02
CA ARG A 108 2.37 8.53 -1.33
C ARG A 108 3.67 8.11 -0.69
N HIS A 109 4.73 8.12 -1.49
CA HIS A 109 6.07 7.84 -1.03
C HIS A 109 7.11 8.45 -1.98
N SER A 110 8.35 8.58 -1.51
CA SER A 110 9.45 9.08 -2.31
C SER A 110 9.81 8.13 -3.47
N PRO A 111 10.04 8.64 -4.70
CA PRO A 111 10.51 7.83 -5.83
C PRO A 111 11.87 7.19 -5.62
N SER A 112 12.71 7.77 -4.74
CA SER A 112 14.09 7.34 -4.53
C SER A 112 14.17 5.85 -4.14
N ILE A 113 13.12 5.34 -3.51
CA ILE A 113 12.99 3.93 -3.11
C ILE A 113 13.16 2.97 -4.30
N TYR A 114 12.67 3.32 -5.49
CA TYR A 114 12.78 2.45 -6.66
C TYR A 114 14.15 2.57 -7.33
N THR A 115 14.68 3.78 -7.42
CA THR A 115 16.01 4.01 -8.00
C THR A 115 17.12 3.40 -7.15
N ALA A 116 16.91 3.26 -5.85
CA ALA A 116 17.86 2.66 -4.94
C ALA A 116 17.75 1.12 -4.85
N GLY A 117 16.93 0.46 -5.68
CA GLY A 117 16.83 -1.01 -5.70
C GLY A 117 15.61 -1.58 -4.96
N GLY A 118 14.68 -0.74 -4.51
CA GLY A 118 13.44 -1.14 -3.87
C GLY A 118 13.55 -1.32 -2.36
N ALA A 119 12.47 -1.79 -1.76
CA ALA A 119 12.38 -2.05 -0.33
C ALA A 119 11.41 -3.19 -0.03
N ILE A 120 11.67 -3.93 1.04
CA ILE A 120 10.78 -4.98 1.57
C ILE A 120 10.58 -4.72 3.06
N PHE A 121 9.33 -4.48 3.43
CA PHE A 121 8.90 -4.28 4.80
C PHE A 121 8.12 -5.50 5.27
N ALA A 122 8.23 -5.83 6.56
CA ALA A 122 7.27 -6.72 7.19
C ALA A 122 6.00 -5.94 7.50
N ALA A 123 4.83 -6.51 7.20
CA ALA A 123 3.56 -5.83 7.41
C ALA A 123 2.45 -6.79 7.81
N THR A 124 1.48 -6.27 8.55
CA THR A 124 0.27 -6.99 8.93
C THR A 124 -0.97 -6.21 8.52
N LEU A 125 -1.81 -6.82 7.69
CA LEU A 125 -3.05 -6.23 7.18
C LEU A 125 -4.24 -6.68 8.03
N SER A 126 -4.81 -5.73 8.79
CA SER A 126 -6.06 -5.89 9.52
C SER A 126 -7.23 -5.47 8.62
N VAL A 127 -7.89 -6.46 8.02
CA VAL A 127 -9.04 -6.22 7.11
C VAL A 127 -10.23 -5.60 7.83
N PRO A 128 -10.64 -6.02 9.04
CA PRO A 128 -11.77 -5.40 9.74
C PRO A 128 -11.54 -3.93 10.07
N GLU A 129 -10.30 -3.56 10.38
CA GLU A 129 -9.91 -2.19 10.74
C GLU A 129 -9.44 -1.37 9.53
N SER A 130 -9.44 -1.95 8.32
CA SER A 130 -8.85 -1.36 7.12
C SER A 130 -7.48 -0.73 7.39
N THR A 131 -6.63 -1.41 8.16
CA THR A 131 -5.33 -0.87 8.60
C THR A 131 -4.19 -1.79 8.21
N LEU A 132 -3.17 -1.25 7.55
CA LEU A 132 -1.90 -1.89 7.29
C LEU A 132 -0.87 -1.41 8.32
N TRP A 133 -0.43 -2.33 9.16
CA TRP A 133 0.60 -2.09 10.15
C TRP A 133 1.97 -2.44 9.57
N ILE A 134 2.88 -1.48 9.49
CA ILE A 134 4.27 -1.71 9.05
C ILE A 134 5.13 -2.01 10.27
N GLU A 135 5.75 -3.18 10.31
CA GLU A 135 6.29 -3.77 11.52
C GLU A 135 7.82 -3.83 11.57
N ASP A 136 8.47 -3.82 10.41
CA ASP A 136 9.93 -3.90 10.25
C ASP A 136 10.30 -3.47 8.84
N ILE A 137 11.59 -3.20 8.64
CA ILE A 137 12.19 -3.00 7.34
C ILE A 137 13.28 -4.07 7.15
N LEU A 138 13.08 -4.96 6.20
CA LEU A 138 13.90 -6.15 6.00
C LEU A 138 14.95 -5.94 4.90
N PHE A 139 14.58 -5.14 3.90
CA PHE A 139 15.41 -4.80 2.76
C PHE A 139 15.21 -3.32 2.42
N TRP A 140 16.30 -2.60 2.21
CA TRP A 140 16.29 -1.16 1.91
C TRP A 140 17.46 -0.81 1.00
N GLU A 141 17.21 -0.03 -0.04
CA GLU A 141 18.25 0.51 -0.94
C GLU A 141 19.23 -0.56 -1.44
N GLY A 142 18.71 -1.71 -1.88
CA GLY A 142 19.53 -2.79 -2.43
C GLY A 142 20.23 -3.66 -1.39
N ARG A 143 19.99 -3.45 -0.08
CA ARG A 143 20.68 -4.13 1.01
C ARG A 143 19.72 -4.96 1.86
N ASN A 144 20.11 -6.20 2.15
CA ASN A 144 19.43 -7.05 3.14
C ASN A 144 19.78 -6.57 4.55
N LEU A 145 18.84 -5.86 5.18
CA LEU A 145 18.99 -5.35 6.54
C LEU A 145 18.71 -6.41 7.60
N TRP A 146 17.86 -7.39 7.29
CA TRP A 146 17.50 -8.45 8.23
C TRP A 146 18.72 -9.26 8.69
N SER A 147 19.63 -9.58 7.78
CA SER A 147 20.84 -10.33 8.11
C SER A 147 21.96 -9.48 8.71
N SER A 148 21.98 -8.17 8.42
CA SER A 148 23.11 -7.29 8.75
C SER A 148 22.88 -6.36 9.95
N GLN A 149 21.64 -6.09 10.33
CA GLN A 149 21.29 -5.10 11.36
C GLN A 149 20.36 -5.67 12.43
N SER A 150 20.47 -5.14 13.65
CA SER A 150 19.53 -5.39 14.74
C SER A 150 18.14 -4.82 14.45
N PHE A 151 17.11 -5.30 15.15
CA PHE A 151 15.76 -4.74 15.04
C PHE A 151 15.73 -3.26 15.39
N THR A 152 16.43 -2.82 16.44
CA THR A 152 16.48 -1.41 16.87
C THR A 152 17.02 -0.49 15.77
N GLN A 153 18.06 -0.93 15.05
CA GLN A 153 18.60 -0.20 13.91
C GLN A 153 17.60 -0.13 12.76
N ARG A 154 17.01 -1.27 12.38
CA ARG A 154 15.99 -1.35 11.31
C ARG A 154 14.76 -0.49 11.66
N TRP A 155 14.28 -0.56 12.90
CA TRP A 155 13.16 0.24 13.40
C TRP A 155 13.44 1.74 13.31
N SER A 156 14.69 2.16 13.57
CA SER A 156 15.09 3.57 13.43
C SER A 156 15.06 4.04 11.98
N ILE A 157 15.47 3.20 11.03
CA ILE A 157 15.35 3.48 9.58
C ILE A 157 13.88 3.57 9.19
N LEU A 158 13.03 2.66 9.68
CA LEU A 158 11.60 2.67 9.39
C LEU A 158 10.92 3.95 9.90
N LYS A 159 11.24 4.41 11.12
CA LYS A 159 10.72 5.67 11.64
C LYS A 159 11.13 6.85 10.76
N LYS A 160 12.40 6.93 10.38
CA LYS A 160 12.89 7.97 9.47
C LYS A 160 12.14 7.94 8.14
N TRP A 161 11.92 6.76 7.55
CA TRP A 161 11.13 6.61 6.33
C TRP A 161 9.71 7.19 6.46
N PHE A 162 9.03 6.94 7.59
CA PHE A 162 7.72 7.52 7.85
C PHE A 162 7.73 9.05 7.97
N GLU A 163 8.84 9.63 8.44
CA GLU A 163 9.02 11.08 8.61
C GLU A 163 9.39 11.78 7.29
N THR A 164 10.24 11.15 6.46
CA THR A 164 10.86 11.81 5.30
C THR A 164 10.31 11.36 3.97
N ASP A 165 9.93 10.09 3.84
CA ASP A 165 9.69 9.45 2.55
C ASP A 165 8.25 9.00 2.37
N TRP A 166 7.39 9.13 3.38
CA TRP A 166 5.99 8.74 3.34
C TRP A 166 5.07 9.90 3.73
N ALA A 167 3.89 9.93 3.13
CA ALA A 167 2.82 10.85 3.51
C ALA A 167 1.47 10.14 3.49
N GLU A 168 0.65 10.40 4.51
CA GLU A 168 -0.70 9.86 4.57
C GLU A 168 -1.60 10.51 3.51
N ASP A 169 -2.31 9.69 2.72
CA ASP A 169 -3.33 10.16 1.78
C ASP A 169 -4.47 9.15 1.72
N THR A 170 -5.45 9.36 2.60
CA THR A 170 -6.60 8.46 2.76
C THR A 170 -7.45 8.33 1.50
N ALA A 171 -7.41 9.33 0.60
CA ALA A 171 -8.18 9.31 -0.64
C ALA A 171 -7.59 8.31 -1.64
N ILE A 172 -6.28 8.39 -1.91
CA ILE A 172 -5.64 7.43 -2.84
C ILE A 172 -5.53 6.04 -2.23
N GLN A 173 -5.43 5.95 -0.90
CA GLN A 173 -5.37 4.70 -0.15
C GLN A 173 -6.71 3.95 -0.11
N ARG A 174 -7.80 4.53 -0.66
CA ARG A 174 -9.12 3.91 -0.77
C ARG A 174 -9.64 3.38 0.57
N GLY A 175 -9.46 4.18 1.62
CA GLY A 175 -9.88 3.84 2.98
C GLY A 175 -8.93 2.93 3.77
N LEU A 176 -7.76 2.58 3.22
CA LEU A 176 -6.69 1.92 3.97
C LEU A 176 -5.93 2.94 4.82
N SER A 177 -5.85 2.73 6.13
CA SER A 177 -4.92 3.46 6.98
C SER A 177 -3.58 2.71 7.05
N ILE A 178 -2.47 3.41 6.90
CA ILE A 178 -1.13 2.82 6.99
C ILE A 178 -0.43 3.41 8.20
N LYS A 179 0.02 2.56 9.11
CA LYS A 179 0.62 3.00 10.38
C LYS A 179 1.88 2.21 10.70
N PRO A 180 2.91 2.84 11.30
CA PRO A 180 3.97 2.09 11.93
C PRO A 180 3.40 1.31 13.11
N ARG A 181 3.95 0.11 13.34
CA ARG A 181 3.69 -0.65 14.56
C ARG A 181 4.21 0.10 15.79
N GLN A 182 3.80 -0.33 16.97
CA GLN A 182 4.35 0.14 18.23
C GLN A 182 4.98 -1.04 18.98
N PRO A 183 6.28 -1.30 18.76
CA PRO A 183 7.03 -2.23 19.59
C PRO A 183 7.16 -1.66 21.00
N LEU A 184 6.93 -2.51 22.00
CA LEU A 184 7.03 -2.19 23.41
C LEU A 184 8.17 -3.00 24.05
N PRO A 185 8.75 -2.53 25.16
CA PRO A 185 9.67 -3.34 25.95
C PRO A 185 9.02 -4.66 26.39
N LEU A 186 9.81 -5.72 26.54
CA LEU A 186 9.33 -7.03 27.00
C LEU A 186 8.56 -6.95 28.34
N THR A 187 8.92 -6.02 29.22
CA THR A 187 8.24 -5.79 30.51
C THR A 187 6.80 -5.32 30.36
N SER A 188 6.40 -4.82 29.19
CA SER A 188 5.02 -4.44 28.87
C SER A 188 4.15 -5.61 28.43
N PHE A 189 4.69 -6.83 28.37
CA PHE A 189 3.91 -8.02 28.02
C PHE A 189 2.88 -8.34 29.11
N ASN A 190 1.62 -8.05 28.84
CA ASN A 190 0.48 -8.34 29.71
C ASN A 190 -0.66 -8.95 28.90
N PRO A 191 -0.70 -10.29 28.74
CA PRO A 191 -1.63 -10.93 27.83
C PRO A 191 -3.04 -11.12 28.41
N GLU A 192 -4.04 -10.62 27.68
CA GLU A 192 -5.46 -10.84 27.98
C GLU A 192 -5.99 -12.11 27.32
N ALA A 193 -7.16 -12.57 27.77
CA ALA A 193 -7.87 -13.68 27.15
C ALA A 193 -8.19 -13.34 25.70
N GLY A 194 -7.61 -14.10 24.77
CA GLY A 194 -7.86 -13.86 23.35
C GLY A 194 -6.69 -13.27 22.57
N ASP A 195 -5.67 -12.78 23.28
CA ASP A 195 -4.61 -12.02 22.65
C ASP A 195 -3.68 -12.86 21.79
N VAL A 196 -3.15 -12.20 20.76
CA VAL A 196 -2.01 -12.68 19.99
C VAL A 196 -0.90 -11.65 20.14
N TRP A 197 0.26 -12.10 20.59
CA TRP A 197 1.43 -11.25 20.78
C TRP A 197 2.58 -11.74 19.92
N GLU A 198 3.42 -10.81 19.47
CA GLU A 198 4.65 -11.10 18.78
C GLU A 198 5.83 -10.66 19.62
N PHE A 199 6.77 -11.58 19.82
CA PHE A 199 8.07 -11.33 20.42
C PHE A 199 9.08 -11.09 19.31
N ILE A 200 9.77 -9.96 19.37
CA ILE A 200 10.67 -9.46 18.33
C ILE A 200 12.07 -9.45 18.92
N PRO A 201 12.93 -10.42 18.59
CA PRO A 201 14.33 -10.41 19.02
C PRO A 201 15.05 -9.20 18.42
N ASP A 202 15.94 -8.58 19.19
CA ASP A 202 16.74 -7.46 18.68
C ASP A 202 17.90 -7.90 17.79
N ASP A 203 18.40 -9.13 17.96
CA ASP A 203 19.50 -9.64 17.12
C ASP A 203 19.12 -9.70 15.63
N ASN A 204 20.14 -9.54 14.78
CA ASN A 204 20.00 -9.79 13.34
C ASN A 204 19.73 -11.28 13.06
N SER A 205 19.17 -11.58 11.88
CA SER A 205 18.88 -12.94 11.43
C SER A 205 17.99 -13.78 12.37
N ARG A 206 17.40 -13.20 13.41
CA ARG A 206 16.47 -13.90 14.30
C ARG A 206 15.04 -13.72 13.81
N ARG A 207 14.27 -14.81 13.89
CA ARG A 207 12.86 -14.83 13.54
C ARG A 207 12.02 -14.39 14.74
N ARG A 208 10.89 -13.75 14.44
CA ARG A 208 9.90 -13.39 15.46
C ARG A 208 9.18 -14.62 16.00
N LEU A 209 8.61 -14.50 17.19
CA LEU A 209 7.86 -15.58 17.83
C LEU A 209 6.43 -15.11 18.10
N ILE A 210 5.44 -15.81 17.54
CA ILE A 210 4.02 -15.55 17.75
C ILE A 210 3.55 -16.37 18.95
N TRP A 211 3.13 -15.70 20.01
CA TRP A 211 2.39 -16.30 21.09
C TRP A 211 0.90 -16.07 20.88
N LYS A 212 0.12 -17.14 21.02
CA LYS A 212 -1.34 -17.09 21.01
C LYS A 212 -1.82 -17.58 22.35
N ASP A 213 -2.73 -16.84 22.97
CA ASP A 213 -3.31 -17.29 24.22
C ASP A 213 -4.08 -18.59 24.00
N LYS A 214 -3.71 -19.63 24.76
CA LYS A 214 -4.37 -20.94 24.72
C LYS A 214 -5.68 -20.97 25.52
N ARG A 215 -5.93 -19.96 26.36
CA ARG A 215 -7.21 -19.82 27.09
C ARG A 215 -8.39 -19.61 26.14
N LEU A 216 -8.13 -19.23 24.89
CA LEU A 216 -9.05 -19.43 23.77
C LEU A 216 -9.19 -20.93 23.48
N ASN A 217 -10.08 -21.61 24.20
CA ASN A 217 -10.69 -22.79 23.62
C ASN A 217 -11.38 -22.33 22.32
N ARG A 218 -11.05 -22.95 21.19
CA ARG A 218 -11.88 -22.85 19.99
C ARG A 218 -13.26 -23.33 20.43
N VAL A 219 -14.21 -22.42 20.63
CA VAL A 219 -15.62 -22.76 20.62
C VAL A 219 -15.89 -23.25 19.20
N THR A 220 -15.71 -24.55 18.98
CA THR A 220 -16.16 -25.19 17.75
C THR A 220 -17.66 -25.01 17.73
N LEU A 221 -18.17 -24.37 16.68
CA LEU A 221 -19.61 -24.17 16.42
C LEU A 221 -20.44 -25.47 16.47
N ASN A 222 -19.80 -26.64 16.57
CA ASN A 222 -20.43 -27.94 16.80
C ASN A 222 -20.99 -28.12 18.22
N SER A 223 -20.69 -27.22 19.16
CA SER A 223 -21.21 -27.26 20.54
C SER A 223 -22.54 -26.52 20.72
N TYR A 224 -22.99 -25.76 19.72
CA TYR A 224 -24.37 -25.28 19.70
C TYR A 224 -25.28 -26.40 19.16
N PRO A 225 -26.36 -26.77 19.87
CA PRO A 225 -27.37 -27.66 19.31
C PRO A 225 -27.86 -27.03 18.01
N GLN A 226 -27.53 -27.66 16.88
CA GLN A 226 -28.04 -27.20 15.61
C GLN A 226 -29.56 -27.32 15.67
N LYS A 227 -30.27 -26.18 15.72
CA LYS A 227 -31.71 -26.19 15.46
C LYS A 227 -31.89 -26.96 14.14
N PRO A 228 -32.74 -28.00 14.10
CA PRO A 228 -32.99 -28.75 12.88
C PRO A 228 -33.29 -27.74 11.78
N LYS A 229 -32.49 -27.77 10.71
CA LYS A 229 -32.65 -26.83 9.59
C LYS A 229 -34.09 -26.93 9.10
N PRO A 230 -34.92 -25.88 9.23
CA PRO A 230 -36.23 -25.90 8.60
C PRO A 230 -36.00 -26.09 7.10
N ARG A 231 -36.67 -27.08 6.53
CA ARG A 231 -36.65 -27.37 5.10
C ARG A 231 -37.20 -26.12 4.40
N ILE A 232 -36.33 -25.35 3.77
CA ILE A 232 -36.72 -24.16 3.00
C ILE A 232 -37.36 -24.67 1.70
N GLU A 233 -38.68 -24.80 1.71
CA GLU A 233 -39.47 -24.76 0.49
C GLU A 233 -39.40 -23.33 -0.04
N ARG A 234 -38.99 -23.16 -1.30
CA ARG A 234 -38.82 -21.83 -1.90
C ARG A 234 -40.20 -21.19 -2.06
N PRO A 235 -40.47 -20.04 -1.42
CA PRO A 235 -41.59 -19.20 -1.79
C PRO A 235 -41.21 -18.46 -3.08
N VAL A 236 -42.08 -18.57 -4.07
CA VAL A 236 -42.11 -17.71 -5.24
C VAL A 236 -42.84 -16.42 -4.85
N GLU A 237 -42.28 -15.30 -5.30
CA GLU A 237 -42.86 -13.95 -5.45
C GLU A 237 -42.84 -12.91 -4.31
N GLN A 238 -42.34 -11.73 -4.74
CA GLN A 238 -42.68 -10.34 -4.38
C GLN A 238 -42.34 -9.90 -2.94
N THR A 239 -41.63 -8.79 -2.71
CA THR A 239 -42.19 -7.44 -2.86
C THR A 239 -41.09 -6.37 -2.85
N GLN A 240 -41.33 -5.33 -3.65
CA GLN A 240 -40.63 -4.05 -3.69
C GLN A 240 -40.96 -3.23 -2.44
N ALA A 241 -39.97 -2.71 -1.72
CA ALA A 241 -39.95 -1.39 -1.06
C ALA A 241 -38.96 -1.37 0.11
N GLU A 242 -37.76 -0.81 -0.10
CA GLU A 242 -37.06 -0.12 0.99
C GLU A 242 -36.00 0.84 0.40
N GLN A 243 -36.48 2.01 -0.01
CA GLN A 243 -35.63 3.18 -0.24
C GLN A 243 -36.12 4.29 0.68
N ALA A 244 -35.49 4.42 1.85
CA ALA A 244 -35.50 5.68 2.59
C ALA A 244 -34.33 5.75 3.59
N LYS A 245 -33.50 6.78 3.36
CA LYS A 245 -32.70 7.53 4.36
C LYS A 245 -31.47 6.86 4.96
N THR A 246 -30.31 7.28 4.45
CA THR A 246 -29.20 7.72 5.32
C THR A 246 -28.43 8.83 4.62
N GLN A 247 -28.78 10.09 4.91
CA GLN A 247 -27.92 11.24 4.67
C GLN A 247 -27.08 11.45 5.93
N GLN A 248 -25.79 11.12 5.87
CA GLN A 248 -24.83 11.51 6.89
C GLN A 248 -24.01 12.69 6.36
N GLN A 249 -24.07 13.80 7.10
CA GLN A 249 -23.29 15.00 6.89
C GLN A 249 -21.80 14.69 7.07
N VAL A 250 -21.01 14.96 6.03
CA VAL A 250 -19.55 14.86 6.05
C VAL A 250 -18.99 16.12 6.73
N VAL A 251 -18.59 15.99 7.99
CA VAL A 251 -17.84 17.02 8.71
C VAL A 251 -16.43 17.06 8.12
N THR A 252 -16.12 18.15 7.42
CA THR A 252 -14.80 18.39 6.82
C THR A 252 -13.82 18.76 7.93
N LYS A 253 -13.02 17.80 8.38
CA LYS A 253 -11.87 18.10 9.26
C LYS A 253 -10.79 18.81 8.44
N THR A 254 -10.33 19.94 8.97
CA THR A 254 -9.16 20.69 8.49
C THR A 254 -7.90 19.83 8.62
N PHE A 255 -7.24 19.58 7.49
CA PHE A 255 -5.97 18.84 7.43
C PHE A 255 -4.81 19.77 7.83
N GLN A 256 -3.98 19.33 8.78
CA GLN A 256 -2.65 19.91 8.98
C GLN A 256 -1.69 19.26 7.98
N ALA A 257 -1.25 20.02 6.98
CA ALA A 257 -0.23 19.62 6.04
C ALA A 257 1.11 19.43 6.78
N GLY A 258 1.73 18.26 6.62
CA GLY A 258 3.05 17.98 7.18
C GLY A 258 4.16 18.79 6.52
N ILE A 259 5.34 18.80 7.14
CA ILE A 259 6.54 19.59 6.78
C ILE A 259 7.02 19.36 5.32
N LEU A 260 6.57 18.29 4.64
CA LEU A 260 6.84 18.08 3.21
C LEU A 260 6.12 19.08 2.27
N ASP A 261 5.07 19.77 2.72
CA ASP A 261 4.36 20.78 1.93
C ASP A 261 4.94 22.20 2.10
N THR A 262 5.84 22.45 3.06
CA THR A 262 6.37 23.80 3.33
C THR A 262 7.53 24.26 2.45
N TYR A 263 8.05 23.41 1.57
CA TYR A 263 8.99 23.83 0.52
C TYR A 263 8.20 24.16 -0.76
N PHE A 264 7.64 25.37 -0.80
CA PHE A 264 7.23 26.00 -2.04
C PHE A 264 8.40 26.85 -2.56
N PRO A 265 9.30 26.31 -3.41
CA PRO A 265 9.98 27.20 -4.34
C PRO A 265 8.89 27.87 -5.15
N THR A 266 8.88 29.21 -5.18
CA THR A 266 8.07 29.99 -6.11
C THR A 266 8.16 29.31 -7.47
N LEU A 267 7.01 28.83 -7.94
CA LEU A 267 6.85 28.23 -9.24
C LEU A 267 7.57 29.14 -10.24
N THR A 268 8.60 28.61 -10.89
CA THR A 268 9.33 29.30 -11.95
C THR A 268 8.31 29.88 -12.92
N GLY A 269 8.50 31.16 -13.26
CA GLY A 269 7.55 31.90 -14.07
C GLY A 269 7.25 31.21 -15.41
N PRO A 270 6.19 31.62 -16.10
CA PRO A 270 5.66 30.96 -17.31
C PRO A 270 6.63 30.82 -18.50
N SER A 271 7.88 31.29 -18.39
CA SER A 271 8.91 31.27 -19.42
C SER A 271 10.02 30.25 -19.20
N ASP A 272 9.88 29.30 -18.27
CA ASP A 272 10.92 28.32 -17.94
C ASP A 272 11.07 27.17 -18.96
N GLY A 273 10.26 27.19 -20.03
CA GLY A 273 10.26 26.13 -21.05
C GLY A 273 9.55 24.85 -20.60
N SER A 274 8.80 24.89 -19.50
CA SER A 274 7.98 23.77 -19.06
C SER A 274 6.86 23.47 -20.04
N LEU A 275 6.56 22.18 -20.21
CA LEU A 275 5.51 21.72 -21.09
C LEU A 275 4.14 21.84 -20.41
N VAL A 276 3.13 22.18 -21.20
CA VAL A 276 1.75 22.30 -20.74
C VAL A 276 0.90 21.22 -21.40
N ALA A 277 0.17 20.45 -20.61
CA ALA A 277 -0.71 19.40 -21.08
C ALA A 277 -2.16 19.66 -20.65
N ILE A 278 -3.10 18.96 -21.27
CA ILE A 278 -4.49 18.88 -20.84
C ILE A 278 -4.63 17.62 -20.00
N ALA A 279 -4.84 17.77 -18.70
CA ALA A 279 -5.21 16.67 -17.82
C ALA A 279 -6.72 16.41 -17.91
N LYS A 280 -7.11 15.15 -18.08
CA LYS A 280 -8.50 14.68 -17.98
C LYS A 280 -8.61 13.71 -16.83
N LYS A 281 -9.66 13.86 -16.00
CA LYS A 281 -9.91 12.97 -14.88
C LYS A 281 -10.32 11.59 -15.40
N ASP A 282 -9.60 10.56 -14.95
CA ASP A 282 -9.97 9.17 -15.22
C ASP A 282 -10.89 8.68 -14.09
N LEU A 283 -11.94 7.95 -14.45
CA LEU A 283 -12.91 7.38 -13.51
C LEU A 283 -12.34 6.18 -12.73
N THR A 284 -11.15 5.72 -13.07
CA THR A 284 -10.49 4.57 -12.41
C THR A 284 -10.04 4.86 -10.97
N GLY A 285 -9.89 6.13 -10.56
CA GLY A 285 -9.51 6.45 -9.18
C GLY A 285 -9.45 7.95 -8.83
N PRO A 286 -9.31 8.28 -7.53
CA PRO A 286 -9.46 9.63 -6.99
C PRO A 286 -8.36 10.63 -7.36
N ASP A 287 -7.25 10.16 -7.95
CA ASP A 287 -6.13 10.99 -8.44
C ASP A 287 -5.49 10.38 -9.69
N VAL A 288 -6.30 9.79 -10.56
CA VAL A 288 -5.82 9.28 -11.86
C VAL A 288 -6.21 10.27 -12.94
N TYR A 289 -5.22 10.84 -13.61
CA TYR A 289 -5.43 11.80 -14.68
C TYR A 289 -4.68 11.35 -15.92
N SER A 290 -5.38 11.29 -17.05
CA SER A 290 -4.75 11.06 -18.36
C SER A 290 -4.34 12.38 -18.95
N LEU A 291 -3.12 12.46 -19.48
CA LEU A 291 -2.58 13.67 -20.10
C LEU A 291 -2.73 13.62 -21.61
N PHE A 292 -3.06 14.78 -22.18
CA PHE A 292 -3.20 14.97 -23.62
C PHE A 292 -2.44 16.23 -24.06
N THR A 293 -1.88 16.15 -25.25
CA THR A 293 -1.26 17.28 -25.95
C THR A 293 -2.31 18.26 -26.50
N ALA A 294 -1.89 19.41 -27.02
CA ALA A 294 -2.75 20.31 -27.79
C ALA A 294 -3.47 19.59 -28.95
N ASP A 295 -2.77 18.65 -29.59
CA ASP A 295 -3.25 17.87 -30.74
C ASP A 295 -4.14 16.68 -30.33
N ALA A 296 -4.63 16.65 -29.08
CA ALA A 296 -5.41 15.57 -28.48
C ALA A 296 -4.72 14.19 -28.47
N LYS A 297 -3.41 14.11 -28.74
CA LYS A 297 -2.63 12.87 -28.58
C LYS A 297 -2.42 12.58 -27.11
N SER A 298 -2.64 11.33 -26.71
CA SER A 298 -2.43 10.85 -25.34
C SER A 298 -0.94 10.78 -25.01
N LEU A 299 -0.58 11.25 -23.82
CA LEU A 299 0.75 11.15 -23.22
C LEU A 299 0.81 10.08 -22.11
N GLY A 300 -0.32 9.44 -21.80
CA GLY A 300 -0.45 8.45 -20.73
C GLY A 300 -0.96 9.02 -19.41
N ILE A 301 -0.78 8.26 -18.32
CA ILE A 301 -1.27 8.60 -16.99
C ILE A 301 -0.24 9.45 -16.24
N ALA A 302 -0.69 10.56 -15.66
CA ALA A 302 0.14 11.47 -14.88
C ALA A 302 0.43 10.94 -13.47
N VAL A 303 1.56 11.37 -12.91
CA VAL A 303 1.89 11.21 -11.48
C VAL A 303 1.69 12.55 -10.77
N ILE A 304 1.10 12.53 -9.59
CA ILE A 304 1.00 13.69 -8.69
C ILE A 304 1.68 13.31 -7.38
N ARG A 305 2.84 13.90 -7.07
CA ARG A 305 3.56 13.61 -5.82
C ARG A 305 3.07 14.45 -4.65
N LYS A 306 2.88 15.75 -4.88
CA LYS A 306 2.56 16.73 -3.83
C LYS A 306 1.11 16.64 -3.39
N MET A 307 0.88 16.67 -2.08
CA MET A 307 -0.47 16.59 -1.51
C MET A 307 -1.29 17.83 -1.86
N ALA A 308 -0.71 19.02 -1.68
CA ALA A 308 -1.36 20.28 -2.06
C ALA A 308 -1.82 20.30 -3.53
N LEU A 309 -1.01 19.75 -4.43
CA LEU A 309 -1.34 19.66 -5.85
C LEU A 309 -2.44 18.63 -6.15
N SER A 310 -2.46 17.50 -5.44
CA SER A 310 -3.58 16.55 -5.52
C SER A 310 -4.90 17.20 -5.08
N HIS A 311 -4.90 17.96 -3.98
CA HIS A 311 -6.07 18.71 -3.57
C HIS A 311 -6.50 19.73 -4.61
N ALA A 312 -5.56 20.50 -5.15
CA ALA A 312 -5.83 21.49 -6.19
C ALA A 312 -6.39 20.83 -7.47
N MET A 313 -5.81 19.71 -7.92
CA MET A 313 -6.33 18.92 -9.04
C MET A 313 -7.76 18.43 -8.80
N ARG A 314 -8.06 17.93 -7.60
CA ARG A 314 -9.42 17.46 -7.26
C ARG A 314 -10.44 18.60 -7.24
N THR A 315 -10.02 19.80 -6.85
CA THR A 315 -10.87 21.00 -6.82
C THR A 315 -11.07 21.60 -8.21
N HIS A 316 -10.02 21.69 -9.02
CA HIS A 316 -10.05 22.41 -10.30
C HIS A 316 -10.35 21.52 -11.51
N CYS A 317 -10.08 20.21 -11.45
CA CYS A 317 -10.30 19.28 -12.55
C CYS A 317 -11.64 18.52 -12.37
N THR A 318 -12.75 19.14 -12.75
CA THR A 318 -14.06 18.45 -12.82
C THR A 318 -14.09 17.44 -13.96
N GLU A 319 -13.73 17.87 -15.17
CA GLU A 319 -13.61 17.03 -16.36
C GLU A 319 -12.20 17.08 -16.96
N LYS A 320 -11.72 18.30 -17.22
CA LYS A 320 -10.40 18.58 -17.77
C LYS A 320 -9.84 19.89 -17.22
N THR A 321 -8.53 19.99 -17.13
CA THR A 321 -7.81 21.23 -16.80
C THR A 321 -6.46 21.28 -17.51
N THR A 322 -5.94 22.47 -17.76
CA THR A 322 -4.56 22.66 -18.20
C THR A 322 -3.62 22.50 -17.01
N VAL A 323 -2.50 21.83 -17.24
CA VAL A 323 -1.51 21.51 -16.21
C VAL A 323 -0.10 21.71 -16.76
N ARG A 324 0.82 22.14 -15.90
CA ARG A 324 2.25 22.10 -16.22
C ARG A 324 2.80 20.74 -15.83
N VAL A 325 3.60 20.16 -16.72
CA VAL A 325 4.13 18.81 -16.53
C VAL A 325 5.62 18.74 -16.83
N GLU A 326 6.28 17.80 -16.17
CA GLU A 326 7.68 17.43 -16.42
C GLU A 326 7.82 15.90 -16.48
N TRP A 327 8.72 15.39 -17.31
CA TRP A 327 9.01 13.96 -17.32
C TRP A 327 9.82 13.54 -16.08
N ASN A 328 9.24 12.68 -15.25
CA ASN A 328 9.90 12.09 -14.10
C ASN A 328 10.54 10.74 -14.49
N SER A 329 11.87 10.72 -14.61
CA SER A 329 12.63 9.51 -14.99
C SER A 329 12.55 8.41 -13.93
N SER A 330 12.43 8.77 -12.65
CA SER A 330 12.29 7.78 -11.57
C SER A 330 11.01 6.96 -11.72
N PHE A 331 9.91 7.56 -12.20
CA PHE A 331 8.65 6.86 -12.47
C PHE A 331 8.43 6.43 -13.92
N ASP A 332 9.24 6.93 -14.85
CA ASP A 332 9.03 6.77 -16.30
C ASP A 332 7.65 7.29 -16.73
N ARG A 333 7.26 8.45 -16.17
CA ARG A 333 5.95 9.06 -16.36
C ARG A 333 6.02 10.58 -16.31
N TRP A 334 5.04 11.23 -16.91
CA TRP A 334 4.81 12.65 -16.75
C TRP A 334 4.30 12.96 -15.33
N GLU A 335 4.95 13.88 -14.65
CA GLU A 335 4.56 14.41 -13.35
C GLU A 335 3.87 15.77 -13.53
N ILE A 336 2.74 15.96 -12.86
CA ILE A 336 2.08 17.26 -12.76
C ILE A 336 2.85 18.10 -11.74
N LEU A 337 3.26 19.29 -12.16
CA LEU A 337 3.95 20.27 -11.31
C LEU A 337 3.01 21.40 -10.87
N ASP A 338 1.99 21.70 -11.68
CA ASP A 338 1.08 22.83 -11.48
C ASP A 338 -0.29 22.60 -12.14
N VAL A 339 -1.32 23.27 -11.66
CA VAL A 339 -2.72 23.12 -12.13
C VAL A 339 -3.34 24.46 -12.49
N ASN A 340 -4.27 24.45 -13.44
CA ASN A 340 -5.00 25.62 -13.92
C ASN A 340 -4.08 26.68 -14.53
N VAL A 341 -3.13 26.21 -15.35
CA VAL A 341 -2.12 27.05 -16.00
C VAL A 341 -2.77 27.77 -17.19
N THR A 342 -2.58 29.09 -17.29
CA THR A 342 -3.18 29.92 -18.35
C THR A 342 -2.48 29.80 -19.71
N ALA A 343 -1.28 29.22 -19.74
CA ALA A 343 -0.53 28.99 -20.97
C ALA A 343 -1.21 27.97 -21.89
N ASN A 344 -1.01 28.13 -23.20
CA ASN A 344 -1.55 27.22 -24.20
C ASN A 344 -0.90 25.83 -24.06
N PRO A 345 -1.67 24.74 -24.22
CA PRO A 345 -1.12 23.38 -24.26
C PRO A 345 -0.04 23.26 -25.34
N SER A 346 1.02 22.54 -25.02
CA SER A 346 2.14 22.30 -25.95
C SER A 346 1.74 21.27 -27.03
N PRO A 347 2.22 21.41 -28.28
CA PRO A 347 2.03 20.42 -29.33
C PRO A 347 2.79 19.13 -29.02
N HIS A 348 2.40 18.02 -29.64
CA HIS A 348 3.02 16.72 -29.37
C HIS A 348 4.52 16.65 -29.67
N SER A 349 4.98 17.40 -30.68
CA SER A 349 6.39 17.47 -31.06
C SER A 349 7.31 17.93 -29.93
N ASP A 350 6.83 18.80 -29.05
CA ASP A 350 7.64 19.34 -27.95
C ASP A 350 7.83 18.31 -26.83
N PHE A 351 6.82 17.48 -26.55
CA PHE A 351 6.95 16.34 -25.63
C PHE A 351 7.96 15.32 -26.15
N THR A 352 7.92 14.99 -27.44
CA THR A 352 8.88 14.06 -28.06
C THR A 352 10.31 14.61 -28.01
N LYS A 353 10.50 15.90 -28.30
CA LYS A 353 11.82 16.55 -28.18
C LYS A 353 12.33 16.53 -26.74
N SER A 354 11.46 16.75 -25.76
CA SER A 354 11.84 16.71 -24.34
C SER A 354 12.26 15.31 -23.89
N LEU A 355 11.61 14.26 -24.41
CA LEU A 355 11.99 12.88 -24.12
C LEU A 355 13.32 12.51 -24.78
N ALA A 356 13.57 12.97 -26.02
CA ALA A 356 14.81 12.69 -26.74
C ALA A 356 16.08 13.32 -26.12
N LYS A 357 15.93 14.30 -25.23
CA LYS A 357 17.04 14.95 -24.51
C LYS A 357 17.46 14.22 -23.22
N LYS A 358 16.65 13.26 -22.76
CA LYS A 358 16.88 12.50 -21.53
C LYS A 358 17.39 11.11 -21.87
#